data_AF-A0A1Y5RQZ2-F1
#
_entry.id   AF-A0A1Y5RQZ2-F1
#
_cell.length_a   1.000
_cell.length_b   1.000
_cell.length_c   1.000
_cell.angle_alpha   90.00
_cell.angle_beta   90.00
_cell.angle_gamma   90.00
#
_symmetry.space_group_name_H-M   'P 1'
#
loop_
_entity.id
_entity.type
_entity.pdbx_description
1 polymer ?
#
loop_
_entity_poly.entity_id
_entity_poly.type
_entity_poly.pdbx_seq_one_letter_code
_entity_poly.pdbx_strand_id
1 'polypeptide(L)'
;MKLVTIVVVLPVAIVAAAFAIANRAAVTVSLDPLPYMLELPLYYVLLGGVLLGLLIAGPAFWLSAFRAKLTAKRRQAAIERLETEVTRLREEQARREAAAKAVRAAEQSETLQLTARSGAA
;
A
#
# COMPACT_ATOMS: atom_id res chain seq x y z
N MET A 1 0.01 -3.52 11.36
CA MET A 1 -1.07 -2.52 11.46
C MET A 1 -2.07 -2.81 12.60
N LYS A 2 -2.36 -4.06 12.97
CA LYS A 2 -3.38 -4.38 14.00
C LYS A 2 -3.03 -3.85 15.41
N LEU A 3 -1.75 -3.84 15.78
CA LEU A 3 -1.31 -3.39 17.11
C LEU A 3 -1.54 -1.88 17.33
N VAL A 4 -1.22 -1.05 16.33
CA VAL A 4 -1.42 0.41 16.39
C VAL A 4 -2.92 0.74 16.55
N THR A 5 -3.79 0.04 15.82
CA THR A 5 -5.23 0.20 15.97
C THR A 5 -5.70 -0.16 17.38
N ILE A 6 -5.22 -1.27 17.95
CA ILE A 6 -5.60 -1.68 19.31
C ILE A 6 -5.12 -0.65 20.34
N VAL A 7 -3.88 -0.16 20.22
CA VAL A 7 -3.30 0.83 21.14
C VAL A 7 -4.04 2.16 21.10
N VAL A 8 -4.68 2.53 19.99
CA VAL A 8 -5.46 3.77 19.88
C VAL A 8 -6.93 3.55 20.25
N VAL A 9 -7.55 2.48 19.77
CA VAL A 9 -8.99 2.24 19.97
C VAL A 9 -9.30 1.82 21.41
N LEU A 10 -8.44 1.01 22.03
CA LEU A 10 -8.69 0.49 23.37
C LEU A 10 -8.75 1.60 24.44
N PRO A 11 -7.81 2.55 24.51
CA PRO A 11 -7.91 3.66 25.47
C PRO A 11 -9.12 4.55 25.21
N VAL A 12 -9.43 4.85 23.93
CA VAL A 12 -10.60 5.65 23.57
C VAL A 12 -11.89 4.95 24.02
N ALA A 13 -12.00 3.64 23.84
CA ALA A 13 -13.12 2.85 24.30
C ALA A 13 -13.24 2.84 25.84
N ILE A 14 -12.12 2.75 26.56
CA ILE A 14 -12.11 2.83 28.03
C ILE A 14 -12.60 4.21 28.50
N VAL A 15 -12.11 5.30 27.92
CA VAL A 15 -12.54 6.67 28.26
C VAL A 15 -14.02 6.85 27.95
N ALA A 16 -14.49 6.37 26.80
CA ALA A 16 -15.90 6.43 26.44
C ALA A 16 -16.79 5.63 27.40
N ALA A 17 -16.35 4.43 27.81
CA ALA A 17 -17.07 3.61 28.79
C ALA A 17 -17.10 4.27 30.17
N ALA A 18 -15.97 4.81 30.65
CA ALA A 18 -15.90 5.54 31.91
C ALA A 18 -16.81 6.78 31.89
N PHE A 19 -16.80 7.53 30.79
CA PHE A 19 -17.71 8.65 30.57
C PHE A 19 -19.18 8.21 30.60
N ALA A 20 -19.52 7.08 29.97
CA ALA A 20 -20.87 6.54 29.98
C ALA A 20 -21.35 6.14 31.37
N ILE A 21 -20.48 5.46 32.14
CA ILE A 21 -20.80 5.05 33.51
C ILE A 21 -20.96 6.25 34.43
N ALA A 22 -20.10 7.26 34.30
CA ALA A 22 -20.15 8.49 35.09
C ALA A 22 -21.36 9.37 34.73
N ASN A 23 -21.75 9.41 33.46
CA ASN A 23 -22.82 10.26 32.92
C ASN A 23 -24.07 9.43 32.58
N ARG A 24 -24.49 8.58 33.53
CA ARG A 24 -25.71 7.76 33.42
C ARG A 24 -27.01 8.52 33.71
N ALA A 25 -26.91 9.74 34.22
CA ALA A 25 -28.07 10.58 34.51
C ALA A 25 -28.82 10.92 33.23
N ALA A 26 -30.14 10.80 33.26
CA ALA A 26 -31.00 11.17 32.14
C ALA A 26 -30.95 12.69 31.94
N VAL A 27 -30.72 13.11 30.70
CA VAL A 27 -30.76 14.50 30.28
C VAL A 27 -31.85 14.63 29.22
N THR A 28 -32.69 15.65 29.35
CA THR A 28 -33.71 15.97 28.36
C THR A 28 -33.03 16.58 27.14
N VAL A 29 -33.15 15.92 26.00
CA VAL A 29 -32.64 16.38 24.71
C VAL A 29 -33.81 16.81 23.85
N SER A 30 -33.84 18.08 23.49
CA SER A 30 -34.75 18.61 22.49
C SER A 30 -34.11 18.48 21.11
N LEU A 31 -34.82 17.84 20.18
CA LEU A 31 -34.36 17.63 18.81
C LEU A 31 -34.90 18.70 17.84
N ASP A 32 -34.62 19.97 18.08
CA ASP A 32 -35.05 21.06 17.18
C ASP A 32 -34.44 20.90 15.76
N PRO A 33 -35.17 21.01 14.63
CA PRO A 33 -36.55 21.48 14.39
C PRO A 33 -37.66 20.42 14.48
N LEU A 34 -37.36 19.21 14.95
CA LEU A 34 -38.36 18.18 15.19
C LEU A 34 -38.99 18.40 16.58
N PRO A 35 -40.32 18.32 16.73
CA PRO A 35 -41.00 18.53 18.02
C PRO A 35 -40.93 17.30 18.93
N TYR A 36 -39.73 16.76 19.14
CA TYR A 36 -39.47 15.61 20.01
C TYR A 36 -38.52 15.96 21.15
N MET A 37 -38.90 15.55 22.36
CA MET A 37 -38.07 15.61 23.55
C MET A 37 -37.82 14.18 24.03
N LEU A 38 -36.55 13.82 24.16
CA LEU A 38 -36.15 12.49 24.60
C LEU A 38 -35.34 12.60 25.88
N GLU A 39 -35.71 11.84 26.90
CA GLU A 39 -34.91 11.70 28.11
C GLU A 39 -33.98 10.50 27.97
N LEU A 40 -32.71 10.81 27.74
CA LEU A 40 -31.69 9.82 27.47
C LEU A 40 -30.46 10.15 28.31
N PRO A 41 -29.75 9.15 28.84
CA PRO A 41 -28.42 9.38 29.38
C PRO A 41 -27.49 10.06 28.36
N LEU A 42 -26.71 11.03 28.82
CA LEU A 42 -25.87 11.88 27.96
C LEU A 42 -24.93 11.09 27.03
N TYR A 43 -24.48 9.92 27.48
CA TYR A 43 -23.60 9.07 26.68
C TYR A 43 -24.25 8.56 25.40
N TYR A 44 -25.57 8.34 25.36
CA TYR A 44 -26.26 7.91 24.13
C TYR A 44 -26.20 8.99 23.06
N VAL A 45 -26.32 10.25 23.46
CA VAL A 45 -26.31 11.41 22.57
C VAL A 45 -24.91 11.58 21.97
N LEU A 46 -23.88 11.53 22.82
CA LEU A 46 -22.49 11.68 22.41
C LEU A 46 -22.01 10.51 21.53
N LEU A 47 -22.19 9.27 22.00
CA LEU A 47 -21.78 8.08 21.24
C LEU A 47 -22.60 7.93 19.97
N GLY A 48 -23.91 8.18 20.03
CA GLY A 48 -24.81 8.16 18.89
C GLY A 48 -24.41 9.19 17.83
N GLY A 49 -24.10 10.42 18.24
CA GLY A 49 -23.64 11.49 17.35
C GLY A 49 -22.31 11.15 16.67
N VAL A 50 -21.34 10.62 17.42
CA VAL A 50 -20.06 10.15 16.86
C VAL A 50 -20.28 8.99 15.87
N LEU A 51 -21.15 8.04 16.22
CA LEU A 51 -21.46 6.90 15.37
C LEU A 51 -22.13 7.36 14.08
N LEU A 52 -23.13 8.25 14.15
CA LEU A 52 -23.79 8.85 12.99
C LEU A 52 -22.79 9.63 12.12
N GLY A 53 -21.92 10.44 12.73
CA GLY A 53 -20.86 11.14 12.03
C GLY A 53 -19.91 10.18 11.30
N LEU A 54 -19.58 9.04 11.90
CA LEU A 54 -18.79 7.99 11.27
C LEU A 54 -19.56 7.25 10.17
N LEU A 55 -20.88 7.05 10.30
CA LEU A 55 -21.69 6.48 9.22
C LEU A 55 -21.75 7.43 8.01
N ILE A 56 -21.77 8.74 8.24
CA ILE A 56 -21.83 9.76 7.19
C ILE A 56 -20.45 9.98 6.55
N ALA A 57 -19.39 10.11 7.36
CA ALA A 57 -18.02 10.36 6.88
C ALA A 57 -17.28 9.08 6.45
N GLY A 58 -17.65 7.93 7.02
CA GLY A 58 -16.93 6.67 6.92
C GLY A 58 -16.89 6.02 5.53
N PRO A 59 -17.97 6.00 4.73
CA PRO A 59 -17.96 5.23 3.47
C PRO A 59 -16.82 5.65 2.53
N ALA A 60 -16.54 6.95 2.44
CA ALA A 60 -15.47 7.49 1.61
C ALA A 60 -14.07 7.14 2.16
N PHE A 61 -13.88 7.22 3.48
CA PHE A 61 -12.60 6.92 4.12
C PHE A 61 -12.26 5.42 4.05
N TRP A 62 -13.23 4.55 4.26
CA TRP A 62 -13.03 3.10 4.25
C TRP A 62 -12.82 2.52 2.84
N LEU A 63 -13.47 3.09 1.81
CA LEU A 63 -13.24 2.66 0.41
C LEU A 63 -11.81 2.90 -0.06
N SER A 64 -11.18 4.01 0.38
CA SER A 64 -9.78 4.32 0.12
C SER A 64 -8.85 3.25 0.70
N ALA A 65 -9.04 2.89 1.97
CA ALA A 65 -8.23 1.88 2.65
C ALA A 65 -8.41 0.48 2.04
N PHE A 66 -9.63 0.12 1.62
CA PHE A 66 -9.90 -1.16 0.98
C PHE A 66 -9.27 -1.26 -0.43
N ARG A 67 -9.37 -0.19 -1.22
CA ARG A 67 -8.76 -0.11 -2.56
C ARG A 67 -7.23 -0.16 -2.52
N ALA A 68 -6.61 0.48 -1.52
CA ALA A 68 -5.16 0.41 -1.31
C ALA A 68 -4.67 -1.04 -1.10
N LYS A 69 -5.45 -1.85 -0.39
CA LYS A 69 -5.13 -3.27 -0.15
C LYS A 69 -5.21 -4.12 -1.41
N LEU A 70 -6.19 -3.85 -2.27
CA LEU A 70 -6.33 -4.52 -3.58
C LEU A 70 -5.23 -4.11 -4.57
N THR A 71 -4.85 -2.84 -4.58
CA THR A 71 -3.80 -2.33 -5.48
C THR A 71 -2.41 -2.77 -5.06
N ALA A 72 -2.15 -2.98 -3.77
CA ALA A 72 -0.86 -3.50 -3.30
C ALA A 72 -0.51 -4.84 -3.96
N LYS A 73 -1.45 -5.79 -4.02
CA LYS A 73 -1.22 -7.09 -4.69
C LYS A 73 -0.95 -6.95 -6.19
N ARG A 74 -1.70 -6.08 -6.89
CA ARG A 74 -1.51 -5.83 -8.32
C ARG A 74 -0.17 -5.17 -8.62
N ARG A 75 0.26 -4.23 -7.77
CA ARG A 75 1.56 -3.57 -7.87
C ARG A 75 2.70 -4.57 -7.66
N GLN A 76 2.57 -5.47 -6.70
CA GLN A 76 3.61 -6.47 -6.43
C GLN A 76 3.80 -7.45 -7.59
N ALA A 77 2.70 -7.95 -8.18
CA ALA A 77 2.78 -8.79 -9.38
C ALA A 77 3.35 -8.04 -10.60
N ALA A 78 3.10 -6.73 -10.71
CA ALA A 78 3.68 -5.92 -11.77
C ALA A 78 5.19 -5.74 -11.58
N ILE A 79 5.65 -5.50 -10.35
CA ILE A 79 7.07 -5.40 -10.00
C ILE A 79 7.80 -6.70 -10.37
N GLU A 80 7.28 -7.85 -9.97
CA GLU A 80 7.91 -9.16 -10.24
C GLU A 80 8.02 -9.45 -11.75
N ARG A 81 6.99 -9.10 -12.53
CA ARG A 81 7.03 -9.19 -14.00
C ARG A 81 8.08 -8.26 -14.60
N LEU A 82 8.14 -7.02 -14.14
CA LEU A 82 9.12 -6.03 -14.60
C LEU A 82 10.55 -6.46 -14.26
N GLU A 83 10.79 -6.99 -13.07
CA GLU A 83 12.09 -7.52 -12.64
C GLU A 83 12.53 -8.71 -13.52
N THR A 84 11.60 -9.59 -13.86
CA THR A 84 11.86 -10.73 -14.76
C THR A 84 12.23 -10.24 -16.17
N GLU A 85 11.48 -9.28 -16.72
CA GLU A 85 11.75 -8.72 -18.04
C GLU A 85 13.10 -8.00 -18.09
N VAL A 86 13.42 -7.20 -17.06
CA VAL A 86 14.71 -6.53 -16.93
C VAL A 86 15.86 -7.53 -16.87
N THR A 87 15.69 -8.62 -16.12
CA THR A 87 16.70 -9.68 -16.01
C THR A 87 16.93 -10.35 -17.37
N ARG A 88 15.85 -10.70 -18.07
CA ARG A 88 15.92 -11.32 -19.40
C ARG A 88 16.61 -10.41 -20.42
N LEU A 89 16.25 -9.13 -20.46
CA LEU A 89 16.86 -8.16 -21.38
C LEU A 89 18.35 -7.97 -21.09
N ARG A 90 18.76 -7.95 -19.81
CA ARG A 90 20.17 -7.88 -19.41
C ARG A 90 20.94 -9.12 -19.85
N GLU A 91 20.37 -10.31 -19.74
CA GLU A 91 20.98 -11.54 -20.24
C GLU A 91 21.12 -11.54 -21.76
N GLU A 92 20.09 -11.11 -22.49
CA GLU A 92 20.14 -10.99 -23.95
C GLU A 92 21.23 -9.98 -24.40
N GLN A 93 21.34 -8.84 -23.71
CA GLN A 93 22.41 -7.86 -23.96
C GLN A 93 23.78 -8.45 -23.68
N ALA A 94 23.98 -9.12 -22.54
CA ALA A 94 25.25 -9.75 -22.19
C ALA A 94 25.67 -10.82 -23.22
N ARG A 95 24.71 -11.62 -23.73
CA ARG A 95 24.95 -12.61 -24.80
C ARG A 95 25.37 -11.93 -26.11
N ARG A 96 24.70 -10.85 -26.50
CA ARG A 96 25.04 -10.08 -27.71
C ARG A 96 26.44 -9.46 -27.60
N GLU A 97 26.77 -8.89 -26.45
CA GLU A 97 28.10 -8.35 -26.19
C GLU A 97 29.18 -9.44 -26.22
N ALA A 98 28.93 -10.61 -25.62
CA ALA A 98 29.83 -11.74 -25.66
C ALA A 98 30.05 -12.26 -27.09
N ALA A 99 28.98 -12.38 -27.88
CA ALA A 99 29.06 -12.76 -29.29
C ALA A 99 29.85 -11.74 -30.11
N ALA A 100 29.61 -10.43 -29.91
CA ALA A 100 30.37 -9.38 -30.59
C ALA A 100 31.86 -9.41 -30.22
N LYS A 101 32.20 -9.68 -28.95
CA LYS A 101 33.59 -9.86 -28.51
C LYS A 101 34.23 -11.09 -29.15
N ALA A 102 33.51 -12.21 -29.24
CA ALA A 102 34.01 -13.45 -29.85
C ALA A 102 34.30 -13.28 -31.36
N VAL A 103 33.42 -12.59 -32.09
CA VAL A 103 33.64 -12.28 -33.52
C VAL A 103 34.90 -11.43 -33.70
N ARG A 104 35.05 -10.36 -32.90
CA ARG A 104 36.26 -9.51 -32.95
C ARG A 104 37.54 -10.28 -32.61
N ALA A 105 37.48 -11.20 -31.65
CA ALA A 105 38.63 -12.04 -31.29
C ALA A 105 39.03 -13.00 -32.43
N ALA A 106 38.04 -13.56 -33.14
CA ALA A 106 38.30 -14.39 -34.31
C ALA A 106 38.96 -13.60 -35.45
N GLU A 107 38.45 -12.41 -35.78
CA GLU A 107 39.03 -11.52 -36.79
C GLU A 107 40.48 -11.10 -36.42
N GLN A 108 40.75 -10.85 -35.14
CA GLN A 108 42.10 -10.54 -34.65
C GLN A 108 43.05 -11.73 -34.80
N SER A 109 42.59 -12.95 -34.52
CA SER A 109 43.43 -14.14 -34.70
C SER A 109 43.76 -14.42 -36.16
N GLU A 110 42.82 -14.18 -37.08
CA GLU A 110 43.02 -14.36 -38.52
C GLU A 110 43.99 -13.31 -39.08
N THR A 111 43.86 -12.04 -38.66
CA THR A 111 44.79 -10.97 -39.05
C THR A 111 46.21 -11.20 -38.49
N LEU A 112 46.35 -11.67 -37.24
CA LEU A 112 47.65 -12.03 -36.68
C LEU A 112 48.31 -13.21 -37.43
N GLN A 113 47.52 -14.21 -37.84
CA GLN A 113 48.02 -15.33 -38.62
C GLN A 113 48.47 -14.92 -40.04
N LEU A 114 47.71 -14.06 -40.72
CA LEU A 114 48.08 -13.52 -42.03
C LEU A 114 49.37 -12.70 -41.95
N THR A 115 49.50 -11.87 -40.91
CA THR A 115 50.72 -11.08 -40.68
C THR A 115 51.93 -11.98 -40.38
N ALA A 116 51.76 -13.00 -39.54
CA ALA A 116 52.83 -13.95 -39.19
C ALA A 116 53.29 -14.79 -40.39
N ARG A 117 52.37 -15.17 -41.28
CA ARG A 117 52.68 -15.94 -42.49
C ARG A 117 53.40 -15.11 -43.56
N SER A 118 53.11 -13.80 -43.62
CA SER A 118 53.74 -12.87 -44.57
C SER A 118 55.17 -12.47 -44.18
N GLY A 119 55.54 -12.53 -42.89
CA GLY A 119 56.88 -12.17 -42.42
C GLY A 119 57.93 -13.29 -42.54
N ALA A 120 57.52 -14.49 -42.98
CA ALA A 120 58.39 -15.67 -43.09
C ALA A 120 58.87 -15.95 -44.54
N ALA A 121 58.58 -15.04 -45.48
CA ALA A 121 59.03 -15.07 -46.88
C ALA A 121 60.00 -13.91 -47.13
#